data_AF-A0A3D1SD47-F1
#
_entry.id   AF-A0A3D1SD47-F1
#
_cell.length_a   1.000
_cell.length_b   1.000
_cell.length_c   1.000
_cell.angle_alpha   90.00
_cell.angle_beta   90.00
_cell.angle_gamma   90.00
#
_symmetry.space_group_name_H-M   'P 1'
#
loop_
_entity.id
_entity.type
_entity.pdbx_description
1 polymer ?
#
loop_
_entity_poly.entity_id
_entity_poly.type
_entity_poly.pdbx_seq_one_letter_code
_entity_poly.pdbx_strand_id
1 'polypeptide(L)' 'LDIGPKTMELFAEAAKSAKTVVWNGPMGVFENPTLKKGTVAVCEALAAADATTIIGG' A
#
# COMPACT_ATOMS: atom_id res chain seq x y z
N LEU A 1 3.89 5.89 -13.42
CA LEU A 1 2.63 6.49 -12.94
C LEU A 1 1.95 5.64 -11.86
N ASP A 2 2.36 4.38 -11.71
CA ASP A 2 2.09 3.51 -10.57
C ASP A 2 3.44 2.93 -10.09
N ILE A 3 3.51 2.42 -8.86
CA ILE A 3 4.72 1.78 -8.34
C ILE A 3 4.93 0.40 -9.00
N GLY A 4 6.19 -0.02 -9.09
CA GLY A 4 6.55 -1.32 -9.69
C GLY A 4 6.46 -2.49 -8.69
N PRO A 5 6.47 -3.74 -9.17
CA PRO A 5 6.34 -4.93 -8.32
C PRO A 5 7.35 -4.99 -7.17
N LYS A 6 8.60 -4.59 -7.42
CA LYS A 6 9.64 -4.61 -6.39
C LYS A 6 9.34 -3.63 -5.24
N THR A 7 8.76 -2.48 -5.55
CA THR A 7 8.35 -1.49 -4.55
C THR A 7 7.15 -1.98 -3.75
N MET A 8 6.20 -2.67 -4.40
CA MET A 8 5.07 -3.30 -3.70
C MET A 8 5.56 -4.33 -2.67
N GLU A 9 6.52 -5.18 -3.04
CA GLU A 9 7.15 -6.15 -2.11
C GLU A 9 7.77 -5.45 -0.91
N LEU A 10 8.54 -4.38 -1.13
CA LEU A 10 9.21 -3.65 -0.06
C LEU A 10 8.20 -3.03 0.93
N PHE A 11 7.08 -2.49 0.44
CA PHE A 11 6.02 -1.99 1.31
C PHE A 11 5.32 -3.09 2.07
N ALA A 12 5.06 -4.24 1.43
CA ALA A 12 4.46 -5.39 2.10
C ALA A 12 5.37 -5.93 3.22
N GLU A 13 6.67 -6.04 2.99
CA GLU A 13 7.62 -6.47 4.03
C GLU A 13 7.72 -5.45 5.17
N ALA A 14 7.73 -4.16 4.86
CA ALA A 14 7.71 -3.12 5.89
C ALA A 14 6.44 -3.23 6.77
N ALA A 15 5.27 -3.43 6.15
CA ALA A 15 3.99 -3.55 6.84
C ALA A 15 3.94 -4.73 7.82
N LYS A 16 4.55 -5.89 7.49
CA LYS A 16 4.57 -7.08 8.36
C LYS A 16 5.21 -6.85 9.72
N SER A 17 6.19 -5.94 9.80
CA SER A 17 6.90 -5.65 11.05
C SER A 17 6.38 -4.43 11.79
N ALA A 18 5.48 -3.67 11.15
CA ALA A 18 4.92 -2.46 11.72
C ALA A 18 3.91 -2.80 12.82
N LYS A 19 3.90 -2.01 13.90
CA LYS A 19 2.83 -2.06 14.91
C LYS A 19 1.75 -1.00 14.67
N THR A 20 2.12 0.05 13.96
CA THR A 20 1.22 1.13 13.56
C THR A 20 1.64 1.62 12.18
N VAL A 21 0.66 1.81 11.29
CA VAL A 21 0.88 2.40 9.97
C VAL A 21 -0.06 3.58 9.81
N VAL A 22 0.49 4.71 9.34
CA VAL A 22 -0.29 5.86 8.91
C VAL A 22 -0.05 6.05 7.42
N TRP A 23 -1.10 5.99 6.62
CA TRP A 23 -1.01 6.09 5.17
C TRP A 23 -1.94 7.19 4.64
N ASN A 24 -1.42 8.07 3.79
CA ASN A 24 -2.19 9.16 3.19
C ASN A 24 -2.01 9.22 1.67
N GLY A 25 -3.07 8.92 0.93
CA GLY A 25 -3.13 9.03 -0.53
C GLY A 25 -2.58 7.82 -1.32
N PRO A 26 -2.95 7.68 -2.60
CA PRO A 26 -2.65 6.51 -3.42
C PRO A 26 -1.17 6.43 -3.86
N MET A 27 -0.74 5.24 -4.25
CA MET A 27 0.63 4.98 -4.74
C MET A 27 0.82 5.30 -6.24
N GLY A 28 -0.27 5.63 -6.92
CA GLY A 28 -0.34 5.89 -8.34
C GLY A 28 -1.69 6.48 -8.74
N VAL A 29 -1.92 6.60 -10.06
CA VAL A 29 -3.19 7.09 -10.63
C VAL A 29 -4.24 5.96 -10.59
N PHE A 30 -4.76 5.67 -9.41
CA PHE A 30 -5.59 4.48 -9.14
C PHE A 30 -6.95 4.50 -9.88
N GLU A 31 -7.40 5.66 -10.32
CA GLU A 31 -8.60 5.85 -11.15
C GLU A 31 -8.42 5.22 -12.53
N ASN A 32 -7.18 5.05 -12.99
CA ASN A 32 -6.87 4.33 -14.21
C ASN A 32 -6.71 2.82 -13.90
N PRO A 33 -7.53 1.93 -14.52
CA PRO A 33 -7.49 0.49 -14.24
C PRO A 33 -6.14 -0.18 -14.45
N THR A 34 -5.28 0.37 -15.32
CA THR A 34 -3.95 -0.16 -15.61
C THR A 34 -2.90 0.28 -14.58
N LEU A 35 -3.17 1.36 -13.82
CA LEU A 35 -2.23 2.04 -12.92
C LEU A 35 -2.66 2.00 -11.44
N LYS A 36 -3.55 1.06 -11.09
CA LYS A 36 -4.06 0.91 -9.72
C LYS A 36 -3.42 -0.21 -8.92
N LYS A 37 -2.58 -1.04 -9.55
CA LYS A 37 -2.10 -2.29 -8.97
C LYS A 37 -1.22 -2.02 -7.74
N GLY A 38 -0.38 -1.00 -7.80
CA GLY A 38 0.48 -0.61 -6.69
C GLY A 38 -0.31 -0.12 -5.48
N THR A 39 -1.29 0.76 -5.71
CA THR A 39 -2.18 1.22 -4.63
C THR A 39 -2.92 0.06 -3.98
N VAL A 40 -3.51 -0.84 -4.78
CA VAL A 40 -4.23 -2.02 -4.26
C VAL A 40 -3.30 -2.96 -3.50
N ALA A 41 -2.09 -3.23 -4.01
CA ALA A 41 -1.12 -4.09 -3.32
C ALA A 41 -0.72 -3.55 -1.94
N VAL A 42 -0.57 -2.22 -1.81
CA VAL A 42 -0.31 -1.60 -0.50
C VAL A 42 -1.56 -1.70 0.39
N CYS A 43 -2.77 -1.43 -0.12
CA CYS A 43 -4.00 -1.65 0.65
C CYS A 43 -4.10 -3.08 1.20
N GLU A 44 -3.85 -4.08 0.36
CA GLU A 44 -3.93 -5.50 0.72
C GLU A 44 -2.88 -5.85 1.78
N ALA A 45 -1.64 -5.36 1.63
CA ALA A 45 -0.59 -5.56 2.62
C ALA A 45 -0.95 -4.95 3.99
N LEU A 46 -1.51 -3.74 4.00
CA LEU A 46 -1.93 -3.08 5.23
C LEU A 46 -3.17 -3.76 5.86
N ALA A 47 -4.09 -4.26 5.05
CA ALA A 47 -5.26 -5.01 5.52
C ALA A 47 -4.87 -6.36 6.14
N ALA A 48 -3.79 -6.98 5.68
CA ALA A 48 -3.26 -8.23 6.20
C ALA A 48 -2.29 -8.08 7.38
N ALA A 49 -1.83 -6.85 7.67
CA ALA A 49 -0.86 -6.59 8.72
C ALA A 49 -1.51 -6.67 10.12
N ASP A 50 -0.81 -7.27 11.08
CA ASP A 50 -1.16 -7.21 12.51
C ASP A 50 -0.70 -5.88 13.12
N ALA A 51 -1.25 -4.79 12.59
CA ALA A 51 -0.88 -3.42 12.93
C ALA A 51 -2.14 -2.56 13.08
N THR A 52 -2.05 -1.53 13.92
CA THR A 52 -3.05 -0.45 13.89
C THR A 52 -2.84 0.37 12.62
N THR A 53 -3.80 0.37 11.71
CA THR A 53 -3.71 1.13 10.45
C THR A 53 -4.64 2.36 10.49
N ILE A 54 -4.09 3.52 10.16
CA ILE A 54 -4.81 4.79 10.04
C ILE A 54 -4.62 5.27 8.61
N ILE A 55 -5.71 5.34 7.86
CA ILE A 55 -5.69 5.71 6.44
C ILE A 55 -6.43 7.03 6.27
N GLY A 56 -5.79 7.98 5.59
CA GLY A 56 -6.35 9.25 5.15
C GLY A 56 -6.19 9.43 3.64
N GLY A 57 -6.98 10.33 3.05
CA GLY A 57 -6.97 10.58 1.62
C GLY A 57 -8.27 11.20 1.15
#